data_AF-A0A2A4TPT6-F1
#
_entry.id   AF-A0A2A4TPT6-F1
#
_cell.length_a   1.000
_cell.length_b   1.000
_cell.length_c   1.000
_cell.angle_alpha   90.00
_cell.angle_beta   90.00
_cell.angle_gamma   90.00
#
_symmetry.space_group_name_H-M   'P 1'
#
loop_
_entity.id
_entity.type
_entity.pdbx_description
1 polymer ?
#
loop_
_entity_poly.entity_id
_entity_poly.type
_entity_poly.pdbx_seq_one_letter_code
_entity_poly.pdbx_strand_id
1 'polypeptide(L)'
;MRDLLREDLGGTARLSKNHRANFQKKLTKEVSLKRVNRLFWMKIAASLLIIIGVGTGYYFNSIVAEPSKVAVNKISSLGEISPAFQNIEKYYLTSINTEIANLDFSNNHQVLLNGYLAKNDELSKEYQQLSLELEKGVNESTITALIGNLQLRLKLLTQLKNQLKELKNQKLKSNESVQI
;
A
#
# COMPACT_ATOMS: atom_id res chain seq x y z
N MET A 1 -24.39 -34.81 -45.75
CA MET A 1 -24.14 -33.35 -45.83
C MET A 1 -22.80 -32.99 -46.48
N ARG A 2 -22.31 -33.77 -47.44
CA ARG A 2 -21.17 -33.40 -48.31
C ARG A 2 -21.61 -33.22 -49.78
N ASP A 3 -22.77 -33.76 -50.14
CA ASP A 3 -23.28 -33.70 -51.51
C ASP A 3 -24.09 -32.44 -51.84
N LEU A 4 -24.50 -31.66 -50.83
CA LEU A 4 -25.19 -30.37 -51.03
C LEU A 4 -24.26 -29.22 -51.46
N LEU A 5 -22.94 -29.46 -51.51
CA LEU A 5 -21.94 -28.45 -51.90
C LEU A 5 -21.35 -28.70 -53.30
N ARG A 6 -21.71 -29.80 -53.96
CA ARG A 6 -21.16 -30.18 -55.26
C ARG A 6 -22.02 -29.77 -56.45
N GLU A 7 -23.25 -29.31 -56.22
CA GLU A 7 -24.23 -29.03 -57.28
C GLU A 7 -24.28 -27.56 -57.73
N ASP A 8 -23.39 -26.69 -57.25
CA ASP A 8 -23.37 -25.25 -57.60
C ASP A 8 -22.06 -24.78 -58.27
N LEU A 9 -21.30 -25.72 -58.86
CA LEU A 9 -20.11 -25.38 -59.68
C LEU A 9 -20.40 -25.43 -61.18
N GLY A 10 -21.67 -25.25 -61.56
CA GLY A 10 -22.20 -25.36 -62.93
C GLY A 10 -22.33 -24.05 -63.70
N GLY A 11 -21.60 -22.99 -63.32
CA GLY A 11 -21.61 -21.74 -64.07
C GLY A 11 -20.33 -20.95 -63.83
N THR A 12 -19.58 -20.65 -64.89
CA THR A 12 -18.46 -19.72 -64.81
C THR A 12 -18.98 -18.32 -64.48
N ALA A 13 -19.18 -18.02 -63.20
CA ALA A 13 -19.45 -16.68 -62.70
C ALA A 13 -18.18 -15.84 -62.88
N ARG A 14 -17.93 -15.39 -64.12
CA ARG A 14 -16.85 -14.46 -64.41
C ARG A 14 -17.14 -13.17 -63.66
N LEU A 15 -16.26 -12.82 -62.72
CA LEU A 15 -16.31 -11.55 -62.01
C LEU A 15 -16.34 -10.41 -63.04
N SER A 16 -17.30 -9.50 -62.91
CA SER A 16 -17.35 -8.28 -63.72
C SER A 16 -15.99 -7.58 -63.63
N LYS A 17 -15.47 -7.03 -64.75
CA LYS A 17 -14.16 -6.36 -64.81
C LYS A 17 -14.01 -5.27 -63.73
N ASN A 18 -15.13 -4.70 -63.28
CA ASN A 18 -15.19 -3.63 -62.27
C ASN A 18 -15.47 -4.13 -60.85
N HIS A 19 -15.46 -5.45 -60.61
CA HIS A 19 -15.72 -6.01 -59.28
C HIS A 19 -14.73 -5.51 -58.24
N ARG A 20 -13.44 -5.42 -58.58
CA ARG A 20 -12.39 -4.92 -57.67
C ARG A 20 -12.61 -3.45 -57.32
N ALA A 21 -12.96 -2.62 -58.29
CA ALA A 21 -13.26 -1.20 -58.07
C ALA A 21 -14.52 -1.01 -57.21
N ASN A 22 -15.57 -1.81 -57.46
CA ASN A 22 -16.80 -1.77 -56.67
C ASN A 22 -16.57 -2.27 -55.24
N PHE A 23 -15.78 -3.33 -55.06
CA PHE A 23 -15.39 -3.84 -53.76
C PHE A 23 -14.56 -2.81 -53.00
N GLN A 24 -13.57 -2.20 -53.63
CA GLN A 24 -12.75 -1.15 -53.03
C GLN A 24 -13.60 0.07 -52.63
N LYS A 25 -14.56 0.48 -53.46
CA LYS A 25 -15.48 1.59 -53.16
C LYS A 25 -16.42 1.26 -51.98
N LYS A 26 -16.86 0.01 -51.85
CA LYS A 26 -17.63 -0.46 -50.68
C LYS A 26 -16.74 -0.52 -49.44
N LEU A 27 -15.51 -1.02 -49.57
CA LEU A 27 -14.54 -1.13 -48.49
C LEU A 27 -14.16 0.24 -47.92
N THR A 28 -13.86 1.22 -48.77
CA THR A 28 -13.53 2.57 -48.29
C THR A 28 -14.71 3.30 -47.65
N LYS A 29 -15.95 2.97 -48.05
CA LYS A 29 -17.16 3.51 -47.43
C LYS A 29 -17.40 2.94 -46.02
N GLU A 30 -17.13 1.66 -45.82
CA GLU A 30 -17.29 0.99 -44.51
C GLU A 30 -16.09 1.21 -43.57
N VAL A 31 -14.89 1.41 -44.11
CA VAL A 31 -13.65 1.63 -43.35
C VAL A 31 -13.41 3.12 -43.03
N SER A 32 -14.39 4.00 -43.27
CA SER A 32 -14.28 5.37 -42.79
C SER A 32 -14.22 5.36 -41.25
N LEU A 33 -13.00 5.50 -40.71
CA LEU A 33 -12.78 5.67 -39.28
C LEU A 33 -13.53 6.93 -38.86
N LYS A 34 -14.68 6.73 -38.21
CA LYS A 34 -15.50 7.82 -37.67
C LYS A 34 -14.58 8.65 -36.77
N ARG A 35 -14.32 9.91 -37.14
CA ARG A 35 -13.48 10.82 -36.38
C ARG A 35 -14.05 10.91 -34.96
N VAL A 36 -13.37 10.27 -34.02
CA VAL A 36 -13.78 10.27 -32.62
C VAL A 36 -13.79 11.73 -32.17
N ASN A 37 -14.96 12.20 -31.73
CA ASN A 37 -15.12 13.60 -31.41
C ASN A 37 -14.28 13.88 -30.15
N ARG A 38 -13.16 14.58 -30.31
CA ARG A 38 -12.23 14.93 -29.21
C ARG A 38 -12.97 15.59 -28.05
N LEU A 39 -14.02 16.35 -28.34
CA LEU A 39 -14.90 16.96 -27.33
C LEU A 39 -15.65 15.92 -26.49
N PHE A 40 -16.10 14.79 -27.07
CA PHE A 40 -16.73 13.71 -26.30
C PHE A 40 -15.74 13.01 -25.37
N TRP A 41 -14.51 12.77 -25.83
CA TRP A 41 -13.45 12.21 -24.98
C TRP A 41 -13.06 13.15 -23.83
N MET A 42 -13.02 14.46 -24.08
CA MET A 42 -12.79 15.46 -23.02
C MET A 42 -13.92 15.50 -22.00
N LYS A 43 -15.19 15.31 -22.41
CA LYS A 43 -16.33 15.23 -21.47
C LYS A 43 -16.22 14.01 -20.55
N ILE A 44 -15.76 12.87 -21.07
CA ILE A 44 -15.55 11.65 -20.27
C ILE A 44 -14.43 11.89 -19.24
N ALA A 45 -13.29 12.44 -19.67
CA ALA A 45 -12.18 12.76 -18.78
C ALA A 45 -12.59 13.78 -17.69
N ALA A 46 -13.36 14.81 -18.05
CA ALA A 46 -13.87 15.80 -17.10
C ALA A 46 -14.80 15.18 -16.05
N SER A 47 -15.67 14.23 -16.44
CA SER A 47 -16.55 13.54 -15.48
C SER A 47 -15.77 12.70 -14.47
N LEU A 48 -14.68 12.05 -14.90
CA LEU A 48 -13.83 11.25 -14.03
C LEU A 48 -13.08 12.14 -13.03
N LEU A 49 -12.58 13.30 -13.47
CA LEU A 49 -11.94 14.29 -12.59
C LEU A 49 -12.92 14.88 -11.57
N ILE A 50 -14.19 15.07 -11.92
CA ILE A 50 -15.22 15.52 -10.96
C ILE A 50 -15.49 14.44 -9.92
N ILE A 51 -15.64 13.18 -10.33
CA ILE A 51 -15.88 12.05 -9.40
C ILE A 51 -14.67 11.87 -8.47
N ILE A 52 -13.46 11.92 -9.01
CA ILE A 52 -12.22 11.83 -8.22
C ILE A 52 -12.10 13.04 -7.30
N GLY A 53 -12.34 14.25 -7.79
CA GLY A 53 -12.25 15.49 -7.00
C GLY A 53 -13.29 15.57 -5.87
N VAL A 54 -14.51 15.11 -6.10
CA VAL A 54 -15.55 15.01 -5.06
C VAL A 54 -15.25 13.87 -4.10
N GLY A 55 -14.80 12.71 -4.59
CA GLY A 55 -14.44 11.56 -3.77
C GLY A 55 -13.23 11.81 -2.87
N THR A 56 -12.16 12.40 -3.41
CA THR A 56 -11.00 12.84 -2.63
C THR A 56 -11.37 14.04 -1.75
N GLY A 57 -12.16 14.98 -2.24
CA GLY A 57 -12.65 16.12 -1.45
C GLY A 57 -13.44 15.68 -0.21
N TYR A 58 -14.28 14.64 -0.32
CA TYR A 58 -15.01 14.07 0.82
C TYR A 58 -14.08 13.28 1.75
N TYR A 59 -13.17 12.48 1.19
CA TYR A 59 -12.16 11.74 1.95
C TYR A 59 -11.22 12.67 2.73
N PHE A 60 -10.76 13.77 2.12
CA PHE A 60 -9.92 14.78 2.77
C PHE A 60 -10.71 15.70 3.71
N ASN A 61 -11.97 16.05 3.41
CA ASN A 61 -12.83 16.76 4.38
C ASN A 61 -13.21 15.89 5.59
N SER A 62 -13.25 14.56 5.47
CA SER A 62 -13.35 13.68 6.65
C SER A 62 -12.06 13.60 7.47
N ILE A 63 -10.92 14.02 6.89
CA ILE A 63 -9.62 14.12 7.59
C ILE A 63 -9.40 15.54 8.15
N VAL A 64 -10.08 16.55 7.60
CA VAL A 64 -10.09 17.94 8.08
C VAL A 64 -11.51 18.37 8.45
N ALA A 65 -12.22 17.51 9.18
CA ALA A 65 -13.30 17.98 10.02
C ALA A 65 -12.61 18.51 11.29
N GLU A 66 -12.56 19.83 11.47
CA GLU A 66 -12.32 20.39 12.79
C GLU A 66 -13.36 19.81 13.75
N PRO A 67 -12.97 19.07 14.81
CA PRO A 67 -13.89 18.84 15.90
C PRO A 67 -14.03 20.15 16.65
N SER A 68 -15.15 20.82 16.44
CA SER A 68 -15.65 21.83 17.37
C SER A 68 -15.86 21.17 18.73
N LYS A 69 -14.91 21.46 19.63
CA LYS A 69 -14.98 21.47 21.10
C LYS A 69 -16.19 20.75 21.72
N VAL A 70 -16.00 19.47 22.03
CA VAL A 70 -16.32 18.97 23.35
C VAL A 70 -15.03 18.34 23.89
N ALA A 71 -14.29 19.10 24.69
CA ALA A 71 -13.19 18.57 25.48
C ALA A 71 -13.77 17.63 26.54
N VAL A 72 -14.10 16.41 26.13
CA VAL A 72 -13.89 15.27 27.02
C VAL A 72 -12.39 15.07 26.98
N ASN A 73 -11.71 15.29 28.10
CA ASN A 73 -10.28 14.98 28.25
C ASN A 73 -10.10 13.47 28.08
N LYS A 74 -10.07 13.01 26.83
CA LYS A 74 -9.99 11.62 26.44
C LYS A 74 -8.51 11.28 26.35
N ILE A 75 -7.98 10.76 27.46
CA ILE A 75 -6.60 10.30 27.55
C ILE A 75 -6.40 9.23 26.48
N SER A 76 -5.67 9.57 25.42
CA SER A 76 -5.47 8.74 24.23
C SER A 76 -4.07 8.13 24.16
N SER A 77 -3.18 8.53 25.07
CA SER A 77 -1.83 8.00 25.20
C SER A 77 -1.33 8.02 26.65
N LEU A 78 -0.28 7.24 26.93
CA LEU A 78 0.38 7.20 28.24
C LEU A 78 0.83 8.60 28.68
N GLY A 79 1.33 9.42 27.76
CA GLY A 79 1.87 10.75 28.04
C GLY A 79 0.85 11.81 28.42
N GLU A 80 -0.43 11.59 28.12
CA GLU A 80 -1.51 12.50 28.52
C GLU A 80 -1.91 12.33 29.99
N ILE A 81 -1.42 11.29 30.69
CA ILE A 81 -1.69 11.03 32.11
C ILE A 81 -0.89 11.96 33.02
N SER A 82 0.42 12.14 32.75
CA SER A 82 1.30 12.99 33.55
C SER A 82 2.59 13.37 32.80
N PRO A 83 3.28 14.46 33.20
CA PRO A 83 4.57 14.82 32.60
C PRO A 83 5.65 13.72 32.71
N ALA A 84 5.62 12.94 33.79
CA ALA A 84 6.55 11.82 33.96
C ALA A 84 6.31 10.73 32.91
N PHE A 85 5.04 10.36 32.70
CA PHE A 85 4.65 9.37 31.69
C PHE A 85 4.89 9.86 30.27
N GLN A 86 4.72 11.17 30.01
CA GLN A 86 5.05 11.77 28.71
C GLN A 86 6.52 11.59 28.35
N ASN A 87 7.41 11.81 29.33
CA ASN A 87 8.84 11.64 29.12
C ASN A 87 9.19 10.17 28.82
N ILE A 88 8.55 9.23 29.53
CA ILE A 88 8.72 7.79 29.30
C ILE A 88 8.26 7.42 27.88
N GLU A 89 7.04 7.80 27.50
CA GLU A 89 6.48 7.51 26.17
C GLU A 89 7.38 8.10 25.07
N LYS A 90 7.74 9.39 25.20
CA LYS A 90 8.60 10.08 24.24
C LYS A 90 9.97 9.42 24.10
N TYR A 91 10.58 9.02 25.21
CA TYR A 91 11.86 8.32 25.21
C TYR A 91 11.77 7.04 24.38
N TYR A 92 10.84 6.14 24.69
CA TYR A 92 10.72 4.87 23.98
C TYR A 92 10.36 5.06 22.50
N LEU A 93 9.40 5.93 22.17
CA LEU A 93 9.03 6.18 20.76
C LEU A 93 10.20 6.74 19.96
N THR A 94 10.97 7.66 20.55
CA THR A 94 12.18 8.19 19.91
C THR A 94 13.22 7.11 19.69
N SER A 95 13.47 6.27 20.70
CA SER A 95 14.41 5.14 20.59
C SER A 95 13.96 4.11 19.55
N ILE A 96 12.68 3.75 19.52
CA ILE A 96 12.10 2.84 18.52
C ILE A 96 12.28 3.41 17.11
N ASN A 97 11.89 4.66 16.89
CA ASN A 97 12.01 5.30 15.58
C ASN A 97 13.48 5.42 15.14
N THR A 98 14.37 5.73 16.07
CA THR A 98 15.81 5.80 15.81
C THR A 98 16.38 4.43 15.43
N GLU A 99 16.03 3.38 16.16
CA GLU A 99 16.48 2.03 15.84
C GLU A 99 15.95 1.57 14.47
N ILE A 100 14.68 1.84 14.15
CA ILE A 100 14.10 1.54 12.82
C ILE A 100 14.82 2.32 11.71
N ALA A 101 15.07 3.62 11.90
CA ALA A 101 15.74 4.47 10.92
C ALA A 101 17.19 4.02 10.63
N ASN A 102 17.84 3.40 11.62
CA ASN A 102 19.19 2.86 11.48
C ASN A 102 19.23 1.45 10.85
N LEU A 103 18.09 0.83 10.55
CA LEU A 103 18.06 -0.47 9.89
C LEU A 103 18.45 -0.33 8.42
N ASP A 104 19.42 -1.14 8.00
CA ASP A 104 19.84 -1.21 6.61
C ASP A 104 19.01 -2.27 5.85
N PHE A 105 18.09 -1.77 5.02
CA PHE A 105 17.18 -2.55 4.18
C PHE A 105 17.86 -3.18 2.95
N SER A 106 19.12 -2.82 2.67
CA SER A 106 19.88 -3.30 1.51
C SER A 106 20.42 -4.73 1.68
N ASN A 107 20.31 -5.29 2.88
CA ASN A 107 20.89 -6.58 3.23
C ASN A 107 20.10 -7.78 2.70
N ASN A 108 20.81 -8.89 2.44
CA ASN A 108 20.27 -10.20 2.01
C ASN A 108 19.34 -10.89 3.03
N HIS A 109 18.95 -10.20 4.11
CA HIS A 109 18.17 -10.73 5.23
C HIS A 109 16.80 -10.05 5.37
N GLN A 110 16.23 -9.55 4.26
CA GLN A 110 14.94 -8.85 4.24
C GLN A 110 13.80 -9.65 4.89
N VAL A 111 13.79 -10.98 4.75
CA VAL A 111 12.76 -11.84 5.37
C VAL A 111 12.80 -11.74 6.90
N LEU A 112 13.99 -11.81 7.51
CA LEU A 112 14.17 -11.67 8.95
C LEU A 112 13.74 -10.28 9.41
N LEU A 113 14.23 -9.25 8.72
CA LEU A 113 13.89 -7.86 8.98
C LEU A 113 12.37 -7.62 8.96
N ASN A 114 11.70 -8.07 7.90
CA ASN A 114 10.26 -7.90 7.73
C ASN A 114 9.47 -8.61 8.83
N GLY A 115 9.91 -9.80 9.28
CA GLY A 115 9.27 -10.50 10.40
C GLY A 115 9.30 -9.71 11.71
N TYR A 116 10.47 -9.16 12.04
CA TYR A 116 10.63 -8.33 13.25
C TYR A 116 9.83 -7.01 13.16
N LEU A 117 9.83 -6.35 12.01
CA LEU A 117 9.07 -5.12 11.78
C LEU A 117 7.56 -5.37 11.84
N ALA A 118 7.07 -6.46 11.24
CA ALA A 118 5.67 -6.84 11.31
C ALA A 118 5.23 -7.10 12.76
N LYS A 119 6.07 -7.75 13.57
CA LYS A 119 5.76 -7.95 15.00
C LYS A 119 5.79 -6.64 15.79
N ASN A 120 6.69 -5.72 15.45
CA ASN A 120 6.72 -4.39 16.06
C ASN A 120 5.43 -3.59 15.73
N ASP A 121 4.96 -3.66 14.49
CA ASP A 121 3.71 -3.03 14.06
C ASP A 121 2.48 -3.63 14.76
N GLU A 122 2.45 -4.94 14.96
CA GLU A 122 1.41 -5.62 15.74
C GLU A 122 1.36 -5.06 17.17
N LEU A 123 2.51 -4.97 17.83
CA LEU A 123 2.61 -4.36 19.16
C LEU A 123 2.20 -2.89 19.14
N SER A 124 2.53 -2.13 18.10
CA SER A 124 2.10 -0.74 17.97
C SER A 124 0.58 -0.60 17.89
N LYS A 125 -0.10 -1.54 17.22
CA LYS A 125 -1.57 -1.58 17.17
C LYS A 125 -2.16 -1.97 18.51
N GLU A 126 -1.55 -2.93 19.21
CA GLU A 126 -1.94 -3.31 20.57
C GLU A 126 -1.81 -2.12 21.54
N TYR A 127 -0.74 -1.32 21.43
CA TYR A 127 -0.59 -0.09 22.21
C TYR A 127 -1.75 0.88 21.98
N GLN A 128 -2.12 1.11 20.72
CA GLN A 128 -3.25 1.97 20.37
C GLN A 128 -4.58 1.42 20.89
N GLN A 129 -4.77 0.10 20.89
CA GLN A 129 -5.97 -0.52 21.44
C GLN A 129 -6.04 -0.41 22.96
N LEU A 130 -4.92 -0.67 23.65
CA LEU A 130 -4.79 -0.53 25.09
C LEU A 130 -4.97 0.93 25.53
N SER A 131 -4.53 1.90 24.73
CA SER A 131 -4.67 3.32 25.10
C SER A 131 -6.13 3.78 25.10
N LEU A 132 -7.03 3.12 24.35
CA LEU A 132 -8.47 3.37 24.41
C LEU A 132 -9.07 2.95 25.77
N GLU A 133 -8.42 2.07 26.53
CA GLU A 133 -8.89 1.72 27.87
C GLU A 133 -8.68 2.87 28.87
N LEU A 134 -7.69 3.74 28.63
CA LEU A 134 -7.44 4.92 29.48
C LEU A 134 -8.62 5.90 29.47
N GLU A 135 -9.43 5.88 28.41
CA GLU A 135 -10.66 6.66 28.29
C GLU A 135 -11.71 6.27 29.33
N LYS A 136 -11.67 5.01 29.79
CA LYS A 136 -12.58 4.47 30.81
C LYS A 136 -12.08 4.72 32.23
N GLY A 137 -10.82 5.16 32.38
CA GLY A 137 -10.18 5.44 33.65
C GLY A 137 -8.71 5.00 33.66
N VAL A 138 -7.89 5.76 34.38
CA VAL A 138 -6.47 5.45 34.55
C VAL A 138 -6.31 4.26 35.50
N ASN A 139 -5.82 3.14 34.98
CA ASN A 139 -5.55 1.91 35.72
C ASN A 139 -4.05 1.58 35.66
N GLU A 140 -3.44 1.24 36.80
CA GLU A 140 -2.05 0.82 36.88
C GLU A 140 -1.74 -0.34 35.94
N SER A 141 -2.64 -1.34 35.84
CA SER A 141 -2.46 -2.46 34.92
C SER A 141 -2.35 -2.01 33.45
N THR A 142 -3.15 -1.03 33.05
CA THR A 142 -3.13 -0.47 31.69
C THR A 142 -1.84 0.33 31.47
N ILE A 143 -1.41 1.12 32.45
CA ILE A 143 -0.12 1.84 32.40
C ILE A 143 1.04 0.87 32.24
N THR A 144 1.09 -0.19 33.06
CA THR A 144 2.14 -1.21 32.99
C THR A 144 2.12 -1.94 31.65
N ALA A 145 0.94 -2.25 31.10
CA ALA A 145 0.81 -2.87 29.79
C ALA A 145 1.32 -1.95 28.66
N LEU A 146 0.97 -0.66 28.68
CA LEU A 146 1.44 0.33 27.71
C LEU A 146 2.97 0.50 27.75
N ILE A 147 3.54 0.63 28.95
CA ILE A 147 5.01 0.69 29.12
C ILE A 147 5.66 -0.62 28.66
N GLY A 148 5.10 -1.76 29.04
CA GLY A 148 5.61 -3.08 28.66
C GLY A 148 5.60 -3.29 27.15
N ASN A 149 4.57 -2.81 26.46
CA ASN A 149 4.50 -2.83 25.00
C ASN A 149 5.64 -2.01 24.37
N LEU A 150 5.85 -0.77 24.82
CA LEU A 150 6.95 0.09 24.36
C LEU A 150 8.32 -0.58 24.57
N GLN A 151 8.53 -1.18 25.75
CA GLN A 151 9.75 -1.92 26.07
C GLN A 151 9.95 -3.13 25.15
N LEU A 152 8.88 -3.90 24.90
CA LEU A 152 8.94 -5.09 24.05
C LEU A 152 9.26 -4.73 22.60
N ARG A 153 8.67 -3.65 22.07
CA ARG A 153 8.97 -3.12 20.73
C ARG A 153 10.44 -2.76 20.59
N LEU A 154 10.99 -2.03 21.55
CA LEU A 154 12.42 -1.67 21.55
C LEU A 154 13.32 -2.90 21.69
N LYS A 155 12.95 -3.87 22.54
CA LYS A 155 13.68 -5.13 22.73
C LYS A 155 13.75 -5.94 21.43
N LEU A 156 12.65 -6.05 20.70
CA LEU A 156 12.61 -6.74 19.40
C LEU A 156 13.59 -6.11 18.40
N LEU A 157 13.61 -4.79 18.29
CA LEU A 157 14.55 -4.09 17.40
C LEU A 157 16.01 -4.30 17.82
N THR A 158 16.27 -4.28 19.12
CA THR A 158 17.61 -4.57 19.67
C THR A 158 18.06 -5.99 19.33
N GLN A 159 17.16 -6.97 19.45
CA GLN A 159 17.44 -8.36 19.08
C GLN A 159 17.73 -8.50 17.59
N LEU A 160 16.93 -7.86 16.73
CA LEU A 160 17.15 -7.83 15.29
C LEU A 160 18.54 -7.27 14.96
N LYS A 161 18.90 -6.13 15.53
CA LYS A 161 20.22 -5.50 15.34
C LYS A 161 21.38 -6.42 15.73
N ASN A 162 21.24 -7.14 16.85
CA ASN A 162 22.24 -8.11 17.29
C ASN A 162 22.36 -9.28 16.31
N GLN A 163 21.24 -9.85 15.86
CA GLN A 163 21.24 -10.94 14.88
C GLN A 163 21.87 -10.51 13.55
N LEU A 164 21.55 -9.30 13.06
CA LEU A 164 22.18 -8.76 11.84
C LEU A 164 23.69 -8.59 12.00
N LYS A 165 24.15 -8.14 13.17
CA LYS A 165 25.59 -8.03 13.49
C LYS A 165 26.27 -9.41 13.51
N GLU A 166 25.64 -10.41 14.11
CA GLU A 166 26.15 -11.78 14.15
C GLU A 166 26.29 -12.37 12.75
N LEU A 167 25.26 -12.23 11.90
CA LEU A 167 25.28 -12.69 10.51
C LEU A 167 26.40 -12.01 9.69
N LYS A 168 26.59 -10.70 9.86
CA LYS A 168 27.68 -9.95 9.22
C LYS A 168 29.06 -10.49 9.65
N ASN A 169 29.24 -10.75 10.95
CA ASN A 169 30.50 -11.27 11.48
C ASN A 169 30.80 -12.70 11.02
N GLN A 170 29.77 -13.56 10.91
CA GLN A 170 29.93 -14.91 10.38
C GLN A 170 30.40 -14.88 8.92
N LYS A 171 29.79 -14.03 8.08
CA LYS A 171 30.19 -13.86 6.68
C LYS A 171 31.65 -13.40 6.53
N LEU A 172 32.12 -12.50 7.39
CA LEU A 172 33.52 -12.04 7.38
C LEU A 172 34.49 -13.17 7.68
N LYS A 173 34.24 -13.96 8.75
CA LYS A 173 35.09 -15.10 9.14
C LYS A 173 35.17 -16.17 8.06
N SER A 174 34.05 -16.50 7.39
CA SER A 174 34.04 -17.47 6.30
C SER A 174 34.89 -17.04 5.10
N ASN A 175 34.95 -15.73 4.81
CA ASN A 175 35.75 -15.21 3.69
C ASN A 175 37.26 -15.19 3.97
N GLU A 176 37.67 -15.12 5.25
CA GLU A 176 39.07 -15.20 5.66
C GLU A 176 39.59 -16.64 5.63
N SER A 177 38.77 -17.63 6.00
CA SER A 177 39.14 -19.06 5.98
C SER A 177 39.27 -19.68 4.58
N VAL A 178 38.84 -18.99 3.53
CA VAL A 178 38.91 -19.47 2.12
C VAL A 178 40.19 -18.98 1.41
N GLN A 179 40.97 -18.11 2.05
CA GLN A 179 42.23 -17.58 1.49
C GLN A 179 43.50 -18.22 2.07
N ILE A 180 43.39 -19.39 2.69
CA ILE A 180 44.53 -20.15 3.23
C ILE A 180 44.64 -21.50 2.52
#